data_AF-A0A958MRM0-F1
#
_entry.id   AF-A0A958MRM0-F1
#
_cell.length_a   1.000
_cell.length_b   1.000
_cell.length_c   1.000
_cell.angle_alpha   90.00
_cell.angle_beta   90.00
_cell.angle_gamma   90.00
#
_symmetry.space_group_name_H-M   'P 1'
#
loop_
_entity.id
_entity.type
_entity.pdbx_description
1 polymer ?
#
loop_
_entity_poly.entity_id
_entity_poly.type
_entity_poly.pdbx_seq_one_letter_code
_entity_poly.pdbx_strand_id
1 'polypeptide(L)'
;VTDLLLETNRNRGTIMAALGLGAQFGVILPHGRKQESESDDIGQQLMAMAGFDPRESVQLWRNMQKASGGGPPEWLSTHPSNSRRIGDLESNMPAAMQLYQQAQAQGKQPRCVRP
;
A
#
# COMPACT_ATOMS: atom_id res chain seq x y z
N VAL A 1 -49.05 11.36 11.16
CA VAL A 1 -48.14 10.67 12.12
C VAL A 1 -47.18 9.73 11.40
N THR A 2 -47.63 9.01 10.37
CA THR A 2 -46.80 8.14 9.51
C THR A 2 -45.72 8.87 8.70
N ASP A 3 -45.99 10.06 8.16
CA ASP A 3 -44.98 10.84 7.41
C ASP A 3 -43.80 11.31 8.26
N LEU A 4 -44.04 11.74 9.51
CA LEU A 4 -42.98 12.19 10.42
C LEU A 4 -42.04 11.04 10.81
N LEU A 5 -42.57 9.82 10.93
CA LEU A 5 -41.80 8.61 11.20
C LEU A 5 -41.04 8.11 9.96
N LEU A 6 -41.60 8.32 8.76
CA LEU A 6 -40.93 8.05 7.49
C LEU A 6 -39.79 9.05 7.21
N GLU A 7 -40.00 10.34 7.46
CA GLU A 7 -38.95 11.38 7.37
C GLU A 7 -37.86 11.17 8.41
N THR A 8 -38.22 10.84 9.66
CA THR A 8 -37.22 10.55 10.70
C THR A 8 -36.40 9.32 10.36
N ASN A 9 -37.02 8.24 9.87
CA ASN A 9 -36.28 7.05 9.43
C ASN A 9 -35.45 7.30 8.17
N ARG A 10 -35.97 8.07 7.21
CA ARG A 10 -35.23 8.47 5.99
C ARG A 10 -34.04 9.36 6.35
N ASN A 11 -34.20 10.34 7.22
CA ASN A 11 -33.12 11.20 7.71
C ASN A 11 -32.10 10.41 8.52
N ARG A 12 -32.52 9.49 9.39
CA ARG A 12 -31.60 8.59 10.11
C ARG A 12 -30.83 7.69 9.15
N GLY A 13 -31.47 7.13 8.13
CA GLY A 13 -30.83 6.34 7.08
C GLY A 13 -29.77 7.15 6.31
N THR A 14 -30.13 8.37 5.89
CA THR A 14 -29.21 9.27 5.18
C THR A 14 -28.04 9.72 6.05
N ILE A 15 -28.28 10.05 7.33
CA ILE A 15 -27.22 10.44 8.29
C ILE A 15 -26.26 9.27 8.53
N MET A 16 -26.78 8.05 8.75
CA MET A 16 -25.94 6.87 8.96
C MET A 16 -25.15 6.51 7.70
N ALA A 17 -25.74 6.67 6.51
CA ALA A 17 -25.03 6.51 5.24
C ALA A 17 -23.91 7.54 5.06
N ALA A 18 -24.17 8.82 5.36
CA ALA A 18 -23.16 9.87 5.30
C ALA A 18 -22.02 9.66 6.31
N LEU A 19 -22.33 9.22 7.53
CA LEU A 19 -21.32 8.83 8.54
C LEU A 19 -20.49 7.63 8.07
N GLY A 20 -21.12 6.62 7.45
CA GLY A 20 -20.43 5.47 6.90
C GLY A 20 -19.45 5.86 5.79
N LEU A 21 -19.87 6.72 4.86
CA LEU A 21 -18.98 7.28 3.82
C LEU A 21 -17.88 8.15 4.43
N GLY A 22 -18.20 8.99 5.40
CA GLY A 22 -17.24 9.82 6.12
C GLY A 22 -16.17 9.00 6.84
N ALA A 23 -16.57 7.89 7.50
CA ALA A 23 -15.63 6.96 8.12
C ALA A 23 -14.77 6.22 7.08
N GLN A 24 -15.36 5.78 5.97
CA GLN A 24 -14.64 5.09 4.89
C GLN A 24 -13.53 5.96 4.32
N PHE A 25 -13.83 7.20 3.94
CA PHE A 25 -12.87 8.10 3.30
C PHE A 25 -11.99 8.89 4.28
N GLY A 26 -12.49 9.19 5.48
CA GLY A 26 -11.79 9.98 6.49
C GLY A 26 -10.90 9.16 7.42
N VAL A 27 -11.23 7.89 7.65
CA VAL A 27 -10.52 7.04 8.61
C VAL A 27 -10.01 5.77 7.94
N ILE A 28 -10.89 4.92 7.41
CA ILE A 28 -10.53 3.56 6.98
C ILE A 28 -9.51 3.58 5.82
N LEU A 29 -9.81 4.29 4.72
CA LEU A 29 -8.91 4.36 3.57
C LEU A 29 -7.56 5.04 3.92
N PRO A 30 -7.49 6.21 4.58
CA PRO A 30 -6.20 6.80 4.97
C PRO A 30 -5.33 5.91 5.85
N HIS A 31 -5.91 5.20 6.82
CA HIS A 31 -5.14 4.31 7.69
C HIS A 31 -4.61 3.10 6.94
N GLY A 32 -5.42 2.48 6.08
CA GLY A 32 -4.98 1.36 5.23
C GLY A 32 -3.78 1.73 4.36
N ARG A 33 -3.80 2.93 3.75
CA ARG A 33 -2.68 3.41 2.91
C ARG A 33 -1.37 3.63 3.67
N LYS A 34 -1.45 4.11 4.92
CA LYS A 34 -0.25 4.26 5.78
C LYS A 34 0.36 2.91 6.12
N GLN A 35 -0.47 1.92 6.46
CA GLN A 35 -0.02 0.55 6.76
C GLN A 35 0.66 -0.10 5.56
N GLU A 36 0.18 0.15 4.34
CA GLU A 36 0.85 -0.34 3.13
C GLU A 36 2.22 0.29 2.89
N SER A 37 2.33 1.60 3.09
CA SER A 37 3.60 2.31 2.91
C SER A 37 4.65 1.82 3.92
N GLU A 38 4.24 1.62 5.18
CA GLU A 38 5.07 1.03 6.23
C GLU A 38 5.46 -0.41 5.89
N SER A 39 4.51 -1.20 5.37
CA SER A 39 4.78 -2.58 4.95
C SER A 39 5.79 -2.66 3.80
N ASP A 40 5.75 -1.72 2.85
CA ASP A 40 6.73 -1.66 1.76
C ASP A 40 8.12 -1.31 2.24
N ASP A 41 8.22 -0.31 3.13
CA ASP A 41 9.49 0.13 3.69
C ASP A 41 10.15 -1.01 4.49
N ILE A 42 9.40 -1.59 5.44
CA ILE A 42 9.89 -2.72 6.24
C ILE A 42 10.22 -3.91 5.33
N GLY A 43 9.36 -4.21 4.35
CA GLY A 43 9.58 -5.30 3.40
C GLY A 43 10.86 -5.13 2.58
N GLN A 44 11.14 -3.92 2.10
CA GLN A 44 12.35 -3.59 1.35
C GLN A 44 13.61 -3.73 2.22
N GLN A 45 13.55 -3.28 3.47
CA GLN A 45 14.65 -3.43 4.43
C GLN A 45 14.92 -4.91 4.74
N LEU A 46 13.87 -5.71 5.01
CA LEU A 46 14.00 -7.15 5.28
C LEU A 46 14.58 -7.90 4.08
N MET A 47 14.14 -7.56 2.86
CA MET A 47 14.69 -8.09 1.61
C MET A 47 16.20 -7.84 1.53
N ALA A 48 16.62 -6.59 1.74
CA ALA A 48 18.02 -6.21 1.74
C ALA A 48 18.83 -6.94 2.82
N MET A 49 18.34 -7.01 4.06
CA MET A 49 19.00 -7.69 5.19
C MET A 49 19.14 -9.21 5.00
N ALA A 50 18.26 -9.80 4.20
CA ALA A 50 18.31 -11.20 3.78
C ALA A 50 19.27 -11.43 2.59
N GLY A 51 19.83 -10.37 2.00
CA GLY A 51 20.77 -10.44 0.88
C GLY A 51 20.09 -10.47 -0.50
N PHE A 52 18.79 -10.20 -0.58
CA PHE A 52 18.10 -10.00 -1.86
C PHE A 52 18.31 -8.57 -2.34
N ASP A 53 18.39 -8.38 -3.65
CA ASP A 53 18.58 -7.05 -4.26
C ASP A 53 17.33 -6.18 -4.05
N PRO A 54 17.39 -5.10 -3.24
CA PRO A 54 16.22 -4.28 -2.93
C PRO A 54 15.66 -3.56 -4.16
N ARG A 55 16.42 -3.43 -5.27
CA ARG A 55 15.91 -2.86 -6.52
C ARG A 55 14.80 -3.69 -7.15
N GLU A 56 14.76 -4.99 -6.87
CA GLU A 56 13.71 -5.89 -7.36
C GLU A 56 12.33 -5.58 -6.74
N SER A 57 12.29 -4.90 -5.57
CA SER A 57 11.04 -4.40 -5.00
C SER A 57 10.33 -3.42 -5.94
N VAL A 58 11.08 -2.49 -6.56
CA VAL A 58 10.56 -1.53 -7.54
C VAL A 58 10.07 -2.26 -8.79
N GLN A 59 10.83 -3.26 -9.25
CA GLN A 59 10.48 -4.03 -10.43
C GLN A 59 9.18 -4.83 -10.23
N LEU A 60 8.97 -5.41 -9.05
CA LEU A 60 7.73 -6.07 -8.66
C LEU A 60 6.53 -5.13 -8.82
N TRP A 61 6.62 -3.92 -8.25
CA TRP A 61 5.56 -2.92 -8.33
C TRP A 61 5.31 -2.42 -9.77
N ARG A 62 6.36 -2.28 -10.58
CA ARG A 62 6.22 -1.97 -12.01
C ARG A 62 5.50 -3.09 -12.77
N ASN A 63 5.76 -4.35 -12.44
CA ASN A 63 5.09 -5.50 -13.06
C ASN A 63 3.61 -5.56 -12.64
N MET A 64 3.31 -5.34 -11.36
CA MET A 64 1.93 -5.25 -10.85
C MET A 64 1.16 -4.10 -11.50
N GLN A 65 1.80 -2.95 -11.73
CA GLN A 65 1.20 -1.82 -12.46
C GLN A 65 0.78 -2.17 -13.88
N LYS A 66 1.65 -2.89 -14.59
CA LYS A 66 1.35 -3.35 -15.95
C LYS A 66 0.20 -4.36 -15.93
N ALA A 67 0.17 -5.24 -14.93
CA ALA A 67 -0.87 -6.26 -14.80
C ALA A 67 -2.25 -5.69 -14.41
N SER A 68 -2.30 -4.56 -13.67
CA SER A 68 -3.56 -4.02 -13.16
C SER A 68 -4.40 -3.24 -14.20
N GLY A 69 -3.87 -2.98 -15.40
CA GLY A 69 -4.64 -2.46 -16.54
C GLY A 69 -5.25 -1.06 -16.39
N GLY A 70 -4.88 -0.30 -15.36
CA GLY A 70 -5.48 1.00 -15.04
C GLY A 70 -6.61 0.87 -14.00
N GLY A 71 -6.22 0.80 -12.72
CA GLY A 71 -7.14 0.69 -11.60
C GLY A 71 -7.88 1.99 -11.24
N PRO A 72 -8.86 1.93 -10.32
CA PRO A 72 -9.56 3.11 -9.82
C PRO A 72 -8.60 4.14 -9.22
N PRO A 73 -8.97 5.44 -9.17
CA PRO A 73 -8.14 6.49 -8.58
C PRO A 73 -7.62 6.12 -7.18
N GLU A 74 -6.40 6.55 -6.85
CA GLU A 74 -5.67 6.19 -5.62
C GLU A 74 -6.48 6.49 -4.32
N TRP A 75 -7.34 7.50 -4.36
CA TRP A 75 -8.18 7.91 -3.23
C TRP A 75 -9.46 7.07 -3.04
N LEU A 76 -9.82 6.25 -4.04
CA LEU A 76 -10.97 5.33 -4.00
C LEU A 76 -10.56 3.87 -3.75
N SER A 77 -9.26 3.57 -3.77
CA SER A 77 -8.75 2.20 -3.70
C SER A 77 -8.36 1.81 -2.27
N THR A 78 -8.74 0.60 -1.83
CA THR A 78 -8.24 0.00 -0.59
C THR A 78 -6.77 -0.46 -0.70
N HIS A 79 -6.27 -0.58 -1.93
CA HIS A 79 -4.87 -0.83 -2.29
C HIS A 79 -4.42 0.19 -3.36
N PRO A 80 -3.95 1.39 -2.97
CA PRO A 80 -3.56 2.49 -3.86
C PRO A 80 -2.48 2.17 -4.90
N SER A 81 -2.46 2.99 -5.95
CA SER A 81 -1.73 2.80 -7.20
C SER A 81 -0.21 2.72 -7.05
N ASN A 82 0.35 1.83 -7.87
CA ASN A 82 1.77 1.47 -7.94
C ASN A 82 2.76 2.65 -8.04
N SER A 83 2.40 3.81 -8.60
CA SER A 83 3.35 4.90 -8.88
C SER A 83 3.88 5.59 -7.63
N ARG A 84 3.04 5.87 -6.63
CA ARG A 84 3.48 6.47 -5.36
C ARG A 84 4.38 5.49 -4.60
N ARG A 85 3.95 4.23 -4.51
CA ARG A 85 4.71 3.15 -3.85
C ARG A 85 6.07 2.94 -4.49
N ILE A 86 6.13 2.99 -5.82
CA ILE A 86 7.40 2.99 -6.58
C ILE A 86 8.27 4.18 -6.16
N GLY A 87 7.72 5.39 -6.08
CA GLY A 87 8.47 6.56 -5.64
C GLY A 87 8.99 6.46 -4.20
N ASP A 88 8.17 5.95 -3.29
CA ASP A 88 8.56 5.74 -1.88
C ASP A 88 9.70 4.70 -1.80
N LEU A 89 9.59 3.56 -2.50
CA LEU A 89 10.63 2.54 -2.59
C LEU A 89 11.93 3.06 -3.26
N GLU A 90 11.82 3.91 -4.28
CA GLU A 90 12.96 4.56 -4.91
C GLU A 90 13.64 5.54 -3.93
N SER A 91 12.87 6.24 -3.10
CA SER A 91 13.39 7.16 -2.09
C SER A 91 14.10 6.45 -0.93
N ASN A 92 13.62 5.26 -0.55
CA ASN A 92 14.22 4.43 0.51
C ASN A 92 15.43 3.61 0.02
N MET A 93 15.66 3.56 -1.30
CA MET A 93 16.70 2.77 -1.93
C MET A 93 18.11 2.98 -1.35
N PRO A 94 18.57 4.21 -1.02
CA PRO A 94 19.89 4.39 -0.44
C PRO A 94 20.08 3.63 0.88
N ALA A 95 19.08 3.67 1.77
CA ALA A 95 19.11 2.96 3.04
C ALA A 95 19.04 1.43 2.84
N ALA A 96 18.15 0.98 1.95
CA ALA A 96 18.04 -0.44 1.62
C ALA A 96 19.35 -0.98 0.99
N MET A 97 20.01 -0.21 0.13
CA MET A 97 21.28 -0.61 -0.46
C MET A 97 22.41 -0.73 0.56
N GLN A 98 22.42 0.10 1.62
CA GLN A 98 23.36 -0.06 2.73
C GLN A 98 23.15 -1.39 3.46
N LEU A 99 21.90 -1.74 3.77
CA LEU A 99 21.55 -3.02 4.40
C LEU A 99 21.94 -4.20 3.50
N TYR A 100 21.71 -4.08 2.19
CA TYR A 100 22.06 -5.10 1.21
C TYR A 100 23.57 -5.31 1.12
N GLN A 101 24.36 -4.24 1.09
CA GLN A 101 25.83 -4.32 1.10
C GLN A 101 26.35 -4.98 2.38
N GLN A 102 25.77 -4.65 3.54
CA GLN A 102 26.10 -5.30 4.81
C GLN A 102 25.75 -6.80 4.78
N ALA A 103 24.60 -7.17 4.24
CA ALA A 103 24.20 -8.57 4.09
C ALA A 103 25.17 -9.33 3.17
N GLN A 104 25.58 -8.74 2.06
CA GLN A 104 26.56 -9.31 1.13
C GLN A 104 27.94 -9.49 1.80
N ALA A 105 28.40 -8.50 2.58
CA ALA A 105 29.64 -8.61 3.35
C ALA A 105 29.60 -9.73 4.41
N GLN A 106 28.40 -10.07 4.90
CA GLN A 106 28.16 -11.22 5.79
C GLN A 106 28.01 -12.55 5.04
N GLY A 107 28.17 -12.57 3.71
CA GLY A 107 28.02 -13.76 2.88
C GLY A 107 26.57 -14.20 2.65
N LYS A 108 25.58 -13.34 2.93
CA LYS A 108 24.17 -13.64 2.63
C LYS A 108 23.92 -13.46 1.14
N GLN A 109 23.88 -14.58 0.42
CA GLN A 109 23.60 -14.64 -1.01
C GLN A 109 22.44 -15.60 -1.27
N PRO A 110 21.21 -15.08 -1.49
CA PRO A 110 20.08 -15.91 -1.85
C PRO A 110 20.33 -16.61 -3.18
N ARG A 111 20.25 -17.94 -3.18
CA ARG A 111 20.36 -18.76 -4.39
C ARG A 111 18.97 -18.93 -4.99
N CYS A 112 18.48 -17.90 -5.66
CA CYS A 112 17.21 -17.97 -6.36
C CYS A 112 17.41 -18.70 -7.70
N VAL A 113 16.96 -19.95 -7.77
CA VAL A 113 16.80 -20.64 -9.05
C VAL A 113 15.48 -20.18 -9.64
N ARG A 114 15.51 -19.60 -10.83
CA ARG A 114 14.27 -19.25 -11.54
C ARG A 114 13.58 -20.57 -11.95
N PRO A 115 12.32 -20.79 -11.56
CA PRO A 115 11.56 -21.97 -11.99
C PRO A 115 11.28 -21.94 -13.50
#